data_AF-A0A8S1KBF2-F1
#
_entry.id   AF-A0A8S1KBF2-F1
#
_cell.length_a   1.000
_cell.length_b   1.000
_cell.length_c   1.000
_cell.angle_alpha   90.00
_cell.angle_beta   90.00
_cell.angle_gamma   90.00
#
_symmetry.space_group_name_H-M   'P 1'
#
loop_
_entity.id
_entity.type
_entity.pdbx_description
1 polymer ?
#
loop_
_entity_poly.entity_id
_entity_poly.type
_entity_poly.pdbx_seq_one_letter_code
_entity_poly.pdbx_strand_id
1 'polypeptide(L)'
;MQYQNESEQLNRKQQLLRKEIYDKGYDCQAFQDYMEQIKVNGGQDVNIWTYHELQEAINLFQTTNQSQMQIIDLDIVSYRQSEIDDNNQLEIQIQEKQQQHQIKEEQLQQNLNQQLQISQNESHEEIVVKPLIDNDRFYQKLYQCQLQDKKMLLMAKELNVYITKFEKIQGGLLSASYYNYIVNTECIGWNVQRRYNDFIWLKEILSKIYPGRYIPPLPKKTVLKNDQELNLLKRMKFLEKFLQYLFQYELIRYDKWFQAFLSIKEEKDFKHIQKLSTQISRVTKLEQIISLDGYIQLQLNDNLTTYNNESTFLLSSIEINYKKLRKDSKQLILDFDQLSNTIYNMGKTCTELYQFSNKFNQSISQGKFSKLDILYISMNNMLVQWGNNLTAQIKIVQEELCFFFKFHHHSINSLKEFIKQKENAHQEYEKFKSRLELKKNKLFTQQDFNRWEIPSIQIKALLDSNLTQNREVCQAVMLPQETTLQEELKNIFAFYNYQQFSEISNHLENTVSDFSEKFIKFCNLQKKIIDEQKLVWEKSKINFNNLHKQQQILLKKT
;
A
#
# COMPACT_ATOMS: atom_id res chain seq x y z
N MET A 1 38.02 42.19 41.87
CA MET A 1 37.90 40.78 42.32
C MET A 1 36.46 40.25 42.31
N GLN A 2 35.42 41.00 42.73
CA GLN A 2 34.02 40.51 42.66
C GLN A 2 33.49 40.23 41.24
N TYR A 3 33.71 41.13 40.27
CA TYR A 3 33.26 40.94 38.88
C TYR A 3 33.91 39.74 38.15
N GLN A 4 35.15 39.39 38.48
CA GLN A 4 35.81 38.20 37.92
C GLN A 4 35.18 36.91 38.45
N ASN A 5 34.70 36.91 39.69
CA ASN A 5 34.12 35.73 40.35
C ASN A 5 32.71 35.42 39.83
N GLU A 6 31.89 36.44 39.53
CA GLU A 6 30.54 36.27 38.95
C GLU A 6 30.61 35.78 37.50
N SER A 7 31.56 36.29 36.71
CA SER A 7 31.79 35.84 35.33
C SER A 7 32.24 34.37 35.29
N GLU A 8 33.11 33.96 36.23
CA GLU A 8 33.56 32.57 36.33
C GLU A 8 32.42 31.63 36.75
N GLN A 9 31.55 32.04 37.66
CA GLN A 9 30.37 31.26 38.05
C GLN A 9 29.34 31.13 36.92
N LEU A 10 29.08 32.20 36.16
CA LEU A 10 28.19 32.14 35.01
C LEU A 10 28.73 31.19 33.94
N ASN A 11 30.03 31.25 33.66
CA ASN A 11 30.68 30.36 32.70
C ASN A 11 30.59 28.88 33.15
N ARG A 12 30.76 28.60 34.44
CA ARG A 12 30.55 27.24 34.99
C ARG A 12 29.12 26.74 34.83
N LYS A 13 28.12 27.58 35.05
CA LYS A 13 26.70 27.21 34.86
C LYS A 13 26.35 26.99 33.38
N GLN A 14 26.87 27.83 32.49
CA GLN A 14 26.70 27.67 31.04
C GLN A 14 27.39 26.40 30.51
N GLN A 15 28.59 26.08 31.02
CA GLN A 15 29.28 24.82 30.72
C GLN A 15 28.51 23.61 31.24
N LEU A 16 27.91 23.71 32.44
CA LEU A 16 27.05 22.65 32.98
C LEU A 16 25.84 22.41 32.08
N LEU A 17 25.13 23.47 31.67
CA LEU A 17 23.98 23.37 30.76
C LEU A 17 24.36 22.80 29.40
N ARG A 18 25.48 23.26 28.84
CA ARG A 18 25.99 22.70 27.58
C ARG A 18 26.30 21.23 27.74
N LYS A 19 27.04 20.83 28.78
CA LYS A 19 27.44 19.44 28.99
C LYS A 19 26.26 18.51 29.27
N GLU A 20 25.30 18.95 30.08
CA GLU A 20 24.28 18.07 30.62
C GLU A 20 22.95 18.09 29.84
N ILE A 21 22.67 19.15 29.08
CA ILE A 21 21.46 19.25 28.26
C ILE A 21 21.83 19.16 26.78
N TYR A 22 22.67 20.07 26.28
CA TYR A 22 22.99 20.16 24.85
C TYR A 22 23.84 18.98 24.34
N ASP A 23 24.98 18.71 24.98
CA ASP A 23 25.92 17.65 24.57
C ASP A 23 25.35 16.25 24.82
N LYS A 24 24.41 16.11 25.78
CA LYS A 24 23.65 14.87 26.01
C LYS A 24 22.41 14.72 25.12
N GLY A 25 22.18 15.65 24.19
CA GLY A 25 21.15 15.55 23.16
C GLY A 25 19.72 15.82 23.62
N TYR A 26 19.53 16.38 24.81
CA TYR A 26 18.20 16.78 25.27
C TYR A 26 17.73 18.05 24.54
N ASP A 27 16.42 18.14 24.26
CA ASP A 27 15.81 19.31 23.63
C ASP A 27 16.02 20.56 24.51
N CYS A 28 16.84 21.48 24.01
CA CYS A 28 17.20 22.71 24.71
C CYS A 28 16.01 23.66 24.85
N GLN A 29 15.07 23.68 23.89
CA GLN A 29 13.87 24.51 23.97
C GLN A 29 12.91 23.93 25.01
N ALA A 30 12.72 22.61 25.02
CA ALA A 30 11.91 21.94 26.03
C ALA A 30 12.49 22.13 27.45
N PHE A 31 13.82 22.12 27.58
CA PHE A 31 14.47 22.40 28.85
C PHE A 31 14.31 23.87 29.28
N GLN A 32 14.41 24.82 28.34
CA GLN A 32 14.15 26.24 28.62
C GLN A 32 12.71 26.49 29.08
N ASP A 33 11.74 25.84 28.44
CA ASP A 33 10.33 25.93 28.83
C ASP A 33 10.09 25.30 30.21
N TYR A 34 10.77 24.20 30.52
CA TYR A 34 10.76 23.57 31.85
C TYR A 34 11.37 24.48 32.93
N MET A 35 12.48 25.15 32.66
CA MET A 35 13.09 26.11 33.60
C MET A 35 12.15 27.30 33.88
N GLU A 36 11.45 27.82 32.87
CA GLU A 36 10.48 28.91 33.02
C GLU A 36 9.25 28.49 33.86
N GLN A 37 8.87 27.21 33.81
CA GLN A 37 7.81 26.65 34.65
C GLN A 37 8.21 26.54 36.13
N ILE A 38 9.49 26.27 36.42
CA ILE A 38 10.00 26.13 37.80
C ILE A 38 10.18 27.50 38.46
N LYS A 39 10.73 28.48 37.74
CA LYS A 39 10.90 29.85 38.23
C LYS A 39 10.15 30.82 37.32
N VAL A 40 8.90 31.11 37.68
CA VAL A 40 8.03 32.03 36.94
C VAL A 40 8.64 33.44 36.94
N ASN A 41 8.78 34.03 35.75
CA ASN A 41 9.39 35.35 35.46
C ASN A 41 10.93 35.36 35.47
N GLY A 42 11.54 34.63 34.54
CA GLY A 42 12.99 34.70 34.30
C GLY A 42 13.74 33.39 34.52
N GLY A 43 13.05 32.25 34.57
CA GLY A 43 13.64 30.92 34.68
C GLY A 43 14.67 30.61 33.59
N GLN A 44 14.57 31.25 32.42
CA GLN A 44 15.59 31.16 31.37
C GLN A 44 16.89 31.93 31.66
N ASP A 45 16.90 32.87 32.63
CA ASP A 45 18.12 33.59 33.01
C ASP A 45 18.99 32.74 33.95
N VAL A 46 20.10 32.22 33.43
CA VAL A 46 21.04 31.36 34.18
C VAL A 46 21.61 32.05 35.43
N ASN A 47 21.61 33.38 35.49
CA ASN A 47 22.10 34.13 36.64
C ASN A 47 21.23 33.94 37.89
N ILE A 48 19.92 33.70 37.73
CA ILE A 48 18.98 33.53 38.85
C ILE A 48 18.99 32.12 39.47
N TRP A 49 19.81 31.21 38.93
CA TRP A 49 19.97 29.85 39.45
C TRP A 49 21.25 29.74 40.26
N THR A 50 21.19 29.13 41.44
CA THR A 50 22.44 28.64 42.06
C THR A 50 22.94 27.42 41.28
N TYR A 51 24.25 27.10 41.38
CA TYR A 51 24.80 25.94 40.69
C TYR A 51 24.11 24.63 41.13
N HIS A 52 23.76 24.51 42.41
CA HIS A 52 23.06 23.35 42.97
C HIS A 52 21.62 23.24 42.45
N GLU A 53 20.85 24.33 42.49
CA GLU A 53 19.47 24.34 41.97
C GLU A 53 19.43 23.97 40.48
N LEU A 54 20.42 24.42 39.72
CA LEU A 54 20.54 24.10 38.30
C LEU A 54 20.84 22.61 38.08
N GLN A 55 21.70 22.00 38.91
CA GLN A 55 21.96 20.55 38.86
C GLN A 55 20.71 19.72 39.20
N GLU A 56 19.93 20.13 40.20
CA GLU A 56 18.70 19.42 40.57
C GLU A 56 17.63 19.53 39.47
N ALA A 57 17.46 20.72 38.89
CA ALA A 57 16.53 20.93 37.77
C ALA A 57 16.92 20.08 36.54
N ILE A 58 18.21 20.03 36.21
CA ILE A 58 18.75 19.18 35.14
C ILE A 58 18.46 17.71 35.42
N ASN A 59 18.77 17.20 36.60
CA ASN A 59 18.54 15.79 36.94
C ASN A 59 17.05 15.40 36.85
N LEU A 60 16.15 16.24 37.36
CA LEU A 60 14.71 15.97 37.31
C LEU A 60 14.17 16.00 35.88
N PHE A 61 14.68 16.89 35.02
CA PHE A 61 14.33 16.92 33.60
C PHE A 61 14.87 15.70 32.85
N GLN A 62 16.13 15.32 33.08
CA GLN A 62 16.75 14.16 32.46
C GLN A 62 16.03 12.86 32.84
N THR A 63 15.71 12.66 34.12
CA THR A 63 14.97 11.46 34.57
C THR A 63 13.56 11.37 34.00
N THR A 64 12.88 12.52 33.85
CA THR A 64 11.54 12.57 33.24
C THR A 64 11.57 12.27 31.74
N ASN A 65 12.61 12.72 31.03
CA ASN A 65 12.76 12.54 29.57
C ASN A 65 13.50 11.25 29.15
N GLN A 66 14.25 10.59 30.05
CA GLN A 66 14.91 9.30 29.77
C GLN A 66 13.92 8.17 29.47
N SER A 67 12.69 8.25 29.97
CA SER A 67 11.61 7.31 29.64
C SER A 67 11.07 7.50 28.21
N GLN A 68 11.35 8.64 27.57
CA GLN A 68 10.98 8.96 26.19
C GLN A 68 12.14 8.78 25.20
N MET A 69 13.40 8.95 25.63
CA MET A 69 14.57 8.82 24.75
C MET A 69 14.90 7.38 24.32
N GLN A 70 14.60 6.34 25.11
CA GLN A 70 14.82 4.94 24.69
C GLN A 70 13.97 4.50 23.48
N ILE A 71 12.88 5.22 23.18
CA ILE A 71 12.01 4.95 22.04
C ILE A 71 12.47 5.76 20.80
N ILE A 72 13.12 6.90 21.01
CA ILE A 72 13.52 7.83 19.94
C ILE A 72 14.91 7.50 19.37
N ASP A 73 15.83 6.96 20.17
CA ASP A 73 17.18 6.57 19.70
C ASP A 73 17.17 5.40 18.69
N LEU A 74 16.15 4.54 18.72
CA LEU A 74 15.95 3.50 17.69
C LEU A 74 15.46 4.08 16.35
N ASP A 75 14.73 5.19 16.38
CA ASP A 75 14.14 5.80 15.18
C ASP A 75 15.07 6.85 14.52
N ILE A 76 15.92 7.54 15.27
CA ILE A 76 16.84 8.56 14.71
C ILE A 76 18.10 7.95 14.09
N VAL A 77 18.62 6.85 14.65
CA VAL A 77 19.76 6.11 14.05
C VAL A 77 19.34 5.48 12.71
N SER A 78 18.09 5.04 12.60
CA SER A 78 17.49 4.54 11.34
C SER A 78 17.40 5.63 10.25
N TYR A 79 17.01 6.85 10.63
CA TYR A 79 16.78 7.95 9.68
C TYR A 79 18.06 8.68 9.21
N ARG A 80 19.11 8.76 10.03
CA ARG A 80 20.37 9.39 9.61
C ARG A 80 21.30 8.47 8.83
N GLN A 81 21.16 7.16 8.97
CA GLN A 81 21.89 6.20 8.13
C GLN A 81 21.36 6.23 6.69
N SER A 82 20.04 6.39 6.48
CA SER A 82 19.43 6.40 5.14
C SER A 82 19.81 7.63 4.30
N GLU A 83 19.97 8.82 4.87
CA GLU A 83 20.31 10.03 4.08
C GLU A 83 21.79 10.10 3.64
N ILE A 84 22.69 9.41 4.35
CA ILE A 84 24.10 9.28 3.97
C ILE A 84 24.29 8.09 3.02
N ASP A 85 23.52 7.02 3.20
CA ASP A 85 23.55 5.86 2.31
C ASP A 85 22.86 6.14 0.95
N ASP A 86 21.82 6.96 0.88
CA ASP A 86 21.14 7.29 -0.39
C ASP A 86 22.01 8.16 -1.32
N ASN A 87 22.80 9.09 -0.77
CA ASN A 87 23.73 9.90 -1.56
C ASN A 87 24.96 9.10 -2.02
N ASN A 88 25.48 8.19 -1.18
CA ASN A 88 26.57 7.30 -1.57
C ASN A 88 26.09 6.19 -2.53
N GLN A 89 24.86 5.67 -2.39
CA GLN A 89 24.28 4.68 -3.31
C GLN A 89 23.94 5.26 -4.67
N LEU A 90 23.57 6.55 -4.77
CA LEU A 90 23.40 7.22 -6.07
C LEU A 90 24.74 7.38 -6.81
N GLU A 91 25.83 7.74 -6.12
CA GLU A 91 27.16 7.80 -6.74
C GLU A 91 27.72 6.42 -7.09
N ILE A 92 27.52 5.41 -6.22
CA ILE A 92 27.91 4.02 -6.50
C ILE A 92 27.06 3.43 -7.63
N GLN A 93 25.75 3.68 -7.70
CA GLN A 93 24.91 3.20 -8.82
C GLN A 93 25.23 3.89 -10.14
N ILE A 94 25.68 5.15 -10.14
CA ILE A 94 26.16 5.83 -11.35
C ILE A 94 27.50 5.26 -11.80
N GLN A 95 28.43 4.98 -10.88
CA GLN A 95 29.71 4.33 -11.18
C GLN A 95 29.55 2.85 -11.59
N GLU A 96 28.66 2.10 -10.95
CA GLU A 96 28.32 0.72 -11.30
C GLU A 96 27.58 0.64 -12.63
N LYS A 97 26.68 1.59 -12.94
CA LYS A 97 26.06 1.66 -14.28
C LYS A 97 27.08 2.03 -15.36
N GLN A 98 28.04 2.90 -15.07
CA GLN A 98 29.13 3.23 -16.01
C GLN A 98 30.09 2.05 -16.20
N GLN A 99 30.48 1.34 -15.13
CA GLN A 99 31.26 0.11 -15.22
C GLN A 99 30.48 -1.02 -15.90
N GLN A 100 29.19 -1.20 -15.64
CA GLN A 100 28.36 -2.19 -16.33
C GLN A 100 28.17 -1.84 -17.81
N HIS A 101 28.15 -0.55 -18.18
CA HIS A 101 28.12 -0.13 -19.57
C HIS A 101 29.47 -0.36 -20.27
N GLN A 102 30.59 -0.12 -19.59
CA GLN A 102 31.95 -0.42 -20.08
C GLN A 102 32.19 -1.93 -20.22
N ILE A 103 31.79 -2.73 -19.22
CA ILE A 103 31.87 -4.19 -19.26
C ILE A 103 30.95 -4.76 -20.33
N LYS A 104 29.76 -4.18 -20.54
CA LYS A 104 28.88 -4.56 -21.67
C LYS A 104 29.49 -4.21 -23.01
N GLU A 105 30.14 -3.05 -23.17
CA GLU A 105 30.82 -2.67 -24.42
C GLU A 105 32.06 -3.54 -24.69
N GLU A 106 32.84 -3.87 -23.67
CA GLU A 106 33.97 -4.80 -23.78
C GLU A 106 33.50 -6.23 -24.08
N GLN A 107 32.40 -6.69 -23.47
CA GLN A 107 31.79 -7.99 -23.79
C GLN A 107 31.14 -8.00 -25.16
N LEU A 108 30.59 -6.88 -25.64
CA LEU A 108 30.07 -6.76 -27.00
C LEU A 108 31.21 -6.79 -28.03
N GLN A 109 32.32 -6.11 -27.76
CA GLN A 109 33.53 -6.13 -28.59
C GLN A 109 34.23 -7.50 -28.56
N GLN A 110 34.25 -8.19 -27.42
CA GLN A 110 34.76 -9.56 -27.33
C GLN A 110 33.86 -10.56 -28.06
N ASN A 111 32.53 -10.41 -27.97
CA ASN A 111 31.59 -11.24 -28.74
C ASN A 111 31.65 -10.95 -30.25
N LEU A 112 31.85 -9.69 -30.65
CA LEU A 112 32.02 -9.31 -32.05
C LEU A 112 33.37 -9.83 -32.61
N ASN A 113 34.44 -9.78 -31.82
CA ASN A 113 35.74 -10.37 -32.18
C ASN A 113 35.71 -11.90 -32.20
N GLN A 114 34.94 -12.55 -31.31
CA GLN A 114 34.69 -13.99 -31.37
C GLN A 114 33.83 -14.36 -32.58
N GLN A 115 32.81 -13.59 -32.95
CA GLN A 115 32.03 -13.81 -34.17
C GLN A 115 32.85 -13.58 -35.45
N LEU A 116 33.75 -12.60 -35.47
CA LEU A 116 34.68 -12.36 -36.59
C LEU A 116 35.76 -13.45 -36.71
N GLN A 117 36.16 -14.09 -35.62
CA GLN A 117 37.03 -15.28 -35.64
C GLN A 117 36.29 -16.57 -36.05
N ILE A 118 35.00 -16.70 -35.72
CA ILE A 118 34.16 -17.83 -36.14
C ILE A 118 33.83 -17.77 -37.64
N SER A 119 33.77 -16.56 -38.23
CA SER A 119 33.51 -16.34 -39.66
C SER A 119 34.66 -16.72 -40.60
N GLN A 120 35.82 -17.12 -40.08
CA GLN A 120 37.00 -17.49 -40.89
C GLN A 120 37.33 -19.00 -40.89
N ASN A 121 36.54 -19.83 -40.20
CA ASN A 121 36.74 -21.28 -40.18
C ASN A 121 35.42 -22.03 -40.40
N GLU A 122 34.80 -21.85 -41.58
CA GLU A 122 33.84 -22.81 -42.11
C GLU A 122 34.51 -23.68 -43.17
N SER A 123 35.12 -24.77 -42.73
CA SER A 123 35.27 -25.97 -43.56
C SER A 123 35.48 -27.19 -42.67
N HIS A 124 34.40 -27.96 -42.53
CA HIS A 124 34.28 -29.37 -42.13
C HIS A 124 33.27 -29.59 -41.00
N GLU A 125 32.11 -30.14 -41.38
CA GLU A 125 31.08 -30.65 -40.51
C GLU A 125 31.58 -31.88 -39.74
N GLU A 126 31.64 -31.78 -38.41
CA GLU A 126 31.55 -32.92 -37.51
C GLU A 126 30.53 -32.60 -36.41
N ILE A 127 29.54 -33.49 -36.27
CA ILE A 127 28.48 -33.42 -35.28
C ILE A 127 29.10 -33.75 -33.90
N VAL A 128 29.47 -32.72 -33.14
CA VAL A 128 29.89 -32.87 -31.74
C VAL A 128 28.76 -32.41 -30.82
N VAL A 129 28.05 -33.38 -30.24
CA VAL A 129 27.10 -33.15 -29.15
C VAL A 129 27.89 -32.73 -27.90
N LYS A 130 27.80 -31.44 -27.52
CA LYS A 130 28.32 -30.97 -26.22
C LYS A 130 27.33 -31.33 -25.10
N PRO A 131 27.77 -31.85 -23.94
CA PRO A 131 26.90 -32.09 -22.81
C PRO A 131 26.50 -30.75 -22.17
N LEU A 132 25.21 -30.49 -22.08
CA LEU A 132 24.64 -29.42 -21.25
C LEU A 132 24.81 -29.83 -19.78
N ILE A 133 25.74 -29.17 -19.09
CA ILE A 133 25.77 -29.17 -17.63
C ILE A 133 24.61 -28.26 -17.19
N ASP A 134 23.44 -28.86 -16.97
CA ASP A 134 22.27 -28.17 -16.42
C ASP A 134 22.55 -27.88 -14.94
N ASN A 135 23.00 -26.66 -14.63
CA ASN A 135 23.02 -26.18 -13.26
C ASN A 135 21.56 -25.91 -12.86
N ASP A 136 20.88 -26.96 -12.38
CA ASP A 136 19.47 -26.98 -11.93
C ASP A 136 19.10 -25.84 -10.93
N ARG A 137 20.09 -25.10 -10.41
CA ARG A 137 19.93 -23.96 -9.49
C ARG A 137 19.67 -22.61 -10.17
N PHE A 138 19.90 -22.47 -11.47
CA PHE A 138 19.68 -21.20 -12.18
C PHE A 138 19.07 -21.42 -13.55
N TYR A 139 17.79 -21.07 -13.69
CA TYR A 139 17.04 -21.08 -14.93
C TYR A 139 16.50 -19.70 -15.21
N GLN A 140 16.79 -19.14 -16.37
CA GLN A 140 16.22 -17.87 -16.83
C GLN A 140 15.99 -17.91 -18.35
N LYS A 141 14.79 -17.51 -18.78
CA LYS A 141 14.42 -17.49 -20.19
C LYS A 141 13.43 -16.37 -20.47
N LEU A 142 13.62 -15.64 -21.58
CA LEU A 142 12.59 -14.81 -22.17
C LEU A 142 11.76 -15.68 -23.10
N TYR A 143 10.45 -15.76 -22.84
CA TYR A 143 9.52 -16.60 -23.59
C TYR A 143 8.60 -15.71 -24.41
N GLN A 144 8.48 -16.01 -25.71
CA GLN A 144 7.63 -15.24 -26.61
C GLN A 144 6.14 -15.53 -26.31
N CYS A 145 5.36 -14.46 -26.22
CA CYS A 145 3.94 -14.53 -25.93
C CYS A 145 3.16 -13.56 -26.84
N GLN A 146 1.88 -13.38 -26.57
CA GLN A 146 1.05 -12.47 -27.34
C GLN A 146 1.41 -11.00 -27.01
N LEU A 147 1.68 -10.22 -28.06
CA LEU A 147 1.87 -8.77 -27.96
C LEU A 147 0.52 -8.06 -27.77
N GLN A 148 0.45 -7.15 -26.81
CA GLN A 148 -0.70 -6.27 -26.60
C GLN A 148 -0.90 -5.34 -27.80
N ASP A 149 -2.12 -5.31 -28.32
CA ASP A 149 -2.52 -4.33 -29.32
C ASP A 149 -2.63 -2.93 -28.65
N LYS A 150 -1.63 -2.07 -28.90
CA LYS A 150 -1.52 -0.72 -28.32
C LYS A 150 -2.38 0.32 -29.04
N LYS A 151 -3.63 -0.01 -29.35
CA LYS A 151 -4.59 1.00 -29.83
C LYS A 151 -4.72 2.10 -28.77
N MET A 152 -4.58 3.35 -29.19
CA MET A 152 -4.41 4.54 -28.36
C MET A 152 -5.71 4.90 -27.59
N LEU A 153 -6.08 4.10 -26.59
CA LEU A 153 -7.42 4.16 -26.01
C LEU A 153 -7.43 4.90 -24.66
N LEU A 154 -6.36 4.84 -23.86
CA LEU A 154 -6.30 5.40 -22.50
C LEU A 154 -4.87 5.86 -22.07
N MET A 155 -4.12 6.52 -22.96
CA MET A 155 -2.69 6.83 -22.73
C MET A 155 -2.38 8.17 -22.04
N ALA A 156 -3.37 9.04 -21.85
CA ALA A 156 -3.10 10.33 -21.23
C ALA A 156 -2.67 10.16 -19.76
N LYS A 157 -1.57 10.83 -19.39
CA LYS A 157 -0.92 10.71 -18.07
C LYS A 157 -1.81 11.17 -16.90
N GLU A 158 -2.83 11.99 -17.18
CA GLU A 158 -3.70 12.62 -16.18
C GLU A 158 -5.12 12.02 -16.17
N LEU A 159 -5.33 10.85 -16.76
CA LEU A 159 -6.64 10.21 -16.78
C LEU A 159 -6.98 9.63 -15.40
N ASN A 160 -7.99 10.21 -14.76
CA ASN A 160 -8.56 9.70 -13.52
C ASN A 160 -9.92 9.06 -13.75
N VAL A 161 -10.17 7.94 -13.05
CA VAL A 161 -11.49 7.31 -12.99
C VAL A 161 -12.03 7.44 -11.57
N TYR A 162 -13.26 7.92 -11.44
CA TYR A 162 -13.93 8.11 -10.16
C TYR A 162 -15.43 7.83 -10.23
N ILE A 163 -16.04 7.59 -9.08
CA ILE A 163 -17.47 7.33 -8.94
C ILE A 163 -18.12 8.48 -8.18
N THR A 164 -18.98 9.24 -8.85
CA THR A 164 -19.54 10.48 -8.29
C THR A 164 -20.70 10.24 -7.36
N LYS A 165 -21.57 9.29 -7.69
CA LYS A 165 -22.75 8.93 -6.90
C LYS A 165 -23.23 7.51 -7.19
N PHE A 166 -24.14 7.04 -6.36
CA PHE A 166 -24.95 5.86 -6.63
C PHE A 166 -26.44 6.22 -6.68
N GLU A 167 -27.19 5.52 -7.52
CA GLU A 167 -28.62 5.73 -7.73
C GLU A 167 -29.36 4.41 -7.57
N LYS A 168 -30.46 4.41 -6.80
CA LYS A 168 -31.32 3.25 -6.62
C LYS A 168 -32.23 3.12 -7.84
N ILE A 169 -32.14 2.00 -8.54
CA ILE A 169 -33.05 1.63 -9.61
C ILE A 169 -34.11 0.71 -9.01
N GLN A 170 -35.37 1.12 -9.07
CA GLN A 170 -36.48 0.28 -8.65
C GLN A 170 -36.62 -0.88 -9.63
N GLY A 171 -36.72 -2.09 -9.09
CA GLY A 171 -37.06 -3.24 -9.90
C GLY A 171 -38.54 -3.23 -10.25
N GLY A 172 -38.88 -3.80 -11.42
CA GLY A 172 -40.27 -4.10 -11.77
C GLY A 172 -40.84 -5.25 -10.93
N LEU A 173 -42.07 -5.66 -11.25
CA LEU A 173 -42.90 -6.61 -10.48
C LEU A 173 -42.21 -7.93 -10.08
N LEU A 174 -41.20 -8.38 -10.85
CA LEU A 174 -40.48 -9.65 -10.65
C LEU A 174 -38.97 -9.47 -10.40
N SER A 175 -38.49 -8.24 -10.27
CA SER A 175 -37.05 -7.96 -10.12
C SER A 175 -36.78 -7.16 -8.85
N ALA A 176 -35.73 -7.53 -8.12
CA ALA A 176 -35.28 -6.76 -6.98
C ALA A 176 -34.69 -5.41 -7.44
N SER A 177 -34.87 -4.36 -6.63
CA SER A 177 -34.16 -3.10 -6.83
C SER A 177 -32.65 -3.30 -6.76
N TYR A 178 -31.91 -2.50 -7.52
CA TYR A 178 -30.44 -2.51 -7.52
C TYR A 178 -29.89 -1.09 -7.49
N TYR A 179 -28.57 -0.98 -7.35
CA TYR A 179 -27.87 0.31 -7.37
C TYR A 179 -26.96 0.40 -8.59
N ASN A 180 -27.09 1.51 -9.31
CA ASN A 180 -26.14 1.95 -10.32
C ASN A 180 -25.14 2.91 -9.70
N TYR A 181 -23.89 2.82 -10.15
CA TYR A 181 -22.78 3.70 -9.82
C TYR A 181 -22.45 4.52 -11.06
N ILE A 182 -22.33 5.83 -10.89
CA ILE A 182 -22.01 6.75 -11.98
C ILE A 182 -20.50 6.87 -12.10
N VAL A 183 -19.93 6.14 -13.06
CA VAL A 183 -18.49 6.08 -13.32
C VAL A 183 -18.12 7.18 -14.31
N ASN A 184 -17.20 8.05 -13.92
CA ASN A 184 -16.67 9.12 -14.76
C ASN A 184 -15.20 8.86 -15.07
N THR A 185 -14.82 9.08 -16.33
CA THR A 185 -13.43 9.07 -16.80
C THR A 185 -13.06 10.49 -17.21
N GLU A 186 -12.21 11.13 -16.41
CA GLU A 186 -11.76 12.50 -16.61
C GLU A 186 -10.98 12.65 -17.93
N CYS A 187 -10.85 13.89 -18.43
CA CYS A 187 -10.25 14.28 -19.73
C CYS A 187 -10.92 13.71 -20.99
N ILE A 188 -11.51 12.52 -20.94
CA ILE A 188 -12.23 11.88 -22.06
C ILE A 188 -13.72 12.21 -22.03
N GLY A 189 -14.27 12.51 -20.84
CA GLY A 189 -15.68 12.88 -20.67
C GLY A 189 -16.63 11.70 -20.77
N TRP A 190 -16.14 10.46 -20.58
CA TRP A 190 -17.02 9.30 -20.47
C TRP A 190 -17.72 9.31 -19.12
N ASN A 191 -19.03 9.09 -19.17
CA ASN A 191 -19.91 9.00 -18.02
C ASN A 191 -20.89 7.86 -18.28
N VAL A 192 -20.77 6.80 -17.50
CA VAL A 192 -21.52 5.54 -17.68
C VAL A 192 -22.10 5.06 -16.36
N GLN A 193 -23.22 4.33 -16.45
CA GLN A 193 -23.85 3.69 -15.30
C GLN A 193 -23.43 2.23 -15.22
N ARG A 194 -22.97 1.79 -14.05
CA ARG A 194 -22.57 0.40 -13.80
C ARG A 194 -23.15 -0.11 -12.50
N ARG A 195 -23.73 -1.30 -12.50
CA ARG A 195 -24.15 -1.97 -11.26
C ARG A 195 -23.02 -2.82 -10.71
N TYR A 196 -23.11 -3.19 -9.43
CA TYR A 196 -22.09 -4.02 -8.76
C TYR A 196 -21.73 -5.32 -9.52
N ASN A 197 -22.71 -6.00 -10.14
CA ASN A 197 -22.44 -7.21 -10.92
C ASN A 197 -21.61 -6.94 -12.20
N ASP A 198 -21.62 -5.72 -12.73
CA ASP A 198 -20.79 -5.38 -13.89
C ASP A 198 -19.31 -5.28 -13.49
N PHE A 199 -19.03 -4.84 -12.26
CA PHE A 199 -17.67 -4.88 -11.70
C PHE A 199 -17.21 -6.31 -11.46
N ILE A 200 -18.10 -7.21 -10.99
CA ILE A 200 -17.79 -8.64 -10.88
C ILE A 200 -17.42 -9.19 -12.26
N TRP A 201 -18.24 -8.92 -13.27
CA TRP A 201 -17.97 -9.33 -14.65
C TRP A 201 -16.59 -8.84 -15.12
N LEU A 202 -16.28 -7.55 -14.91
CA LEU A 202 -14.99 -6.97 -15.30
C LEU A 202 -13.82 -7.67 -14.59
N LYS A 203 -13.93 -7.89 -13.27
CA LYS A 203 -12.91 -8.63 -12.52
C LYS A 203 -12.72 -10.04 -13.09
N GLU A 204 -13.81 -10.77 -13.32
CA GLU A 204 -13.77 -12.15 -13.81
C GLU A 204 -13.15 -12.26 -15.20
N ILE A 205 -13.53 -11.37 -16.14
CA ILE A 205 -12.98 -11.40 -17.49
C ILE A 205 -11.49 -11.04 -17.52
N LEU A 206 -11.07 -10.02 -16.75
CA LEU A 206 -9.65 -9.66 -16.64
C LEU A 206 -8.83 -10.78 -16.00
N SER A 207 -9.34 -11.44 -14.95
CA SER A 207 -8.67 -12.60 -14.34
C SER A 207 -8.56 -13.81 -15.27
N LYS A 208 -9.41 -13.94 -16.30
CA LYS A 208 -9.31 -14.99 -17.32
C LYS A 208 -8.24 -14.69 -18.37
N ILE A 209 -8.12 -13.42 -18.76
CA ILE A 209 -7.28 -12.97 -19.88
C ILE A 209 -5.83 -12.69 -19.43
N TYR A 210 -5.65 -12.18 -18.21
CA TYR A 210 -4.34 -11.81 -17.68
C TYR A 210 -3.96 -12.71 -16.49
N PRO A 211 -3.71 -14.02 -16.71
CA PRO A 211 -3.20 -14.88 -15.65
C PRO A 211 -1.85 -14.33 -15.19
N GLY A 212 -1.60 -14.39 -13.89
CA GLY A 212 -0.38 -13.82 -13.32
C GLY A 212 -0.40 -12.30 -13.11
N ARG A 213 -1.44 -11.55 -13.51
CA ARG A 213 -1.52 -10.11 -13.18
C ARG A 213 -2.39 -9.83 -11.98
N TYR A 214 -2.00 -8.82 -11.20
CA TYR A 214 -2.77 -8.39 -10.04
C TYR A 214 -4.08 -7.74 -10.47
N ILE A 215 -5.20 -8.34 -10.07
CA ILE A 215 -6.53 -7.78 -10.23
C ILE A 215 -7.05 -7.38 -8.84
N PRO A 216 -7.37 -6.10 -8.57
CA PRO A 216 -7.74 -5.64 -7.25
C PRO A 216 -8.98 -6.33 -6.68
N PRO A 217 -9.12 -6.42 -5.35
CA PRO A 217 -10.27 -7.05 -4.72
C PRO A 217 -11.53 -6.20 -4.90
N LEU A 218 -12.67 -6.88 -5.03
CA LEU A 218 -13.99 -6.26 -4.91
C LEU A 218 -14.52 -6.42 -3.48
N PRO A 219 -15.38 -5.52 -3.01
CA PRO A 219 -16.06 -5.71 -1.73
C PRO A 219 -16.94 -6.97 -1.81
N LYS A 220 -17.07 -7.75 -0.73
CA LYS A 220 -17.91 -8.96 -0.73
C LYS A 220 -19.34 -8.62 -1.19
N LYS A 221 -19.94 -9.50 -2.00
CA LYS A 221 -21.35 -9.42 -2.40
C LYS A 221 -22.23 -9.62 -1.16
N THR A 222 -22.60 -8.52 -0.52
CA THR A 222 -23.53 -8.52 0.60
C THR A 222 -24.91 -8.13 0.11
N VAL A 223 -25.92 -8.94 0.47
CA VAL A 223 -27.32 -8.51 0.41
C VAL A 223 -27.43 -7.35 1.39
N LEU A 224 -27.63 -6.14 0.87
CA LEU A 224 -27.84 -4.96 1.70
C LEU A 224 -29.26 -5.06 2.25
N LYS A 225 -29.44 -5.87 3.31
CA LYS A 225 -30.75 -6.07 3.95
C LYS A 225 -31.31 -4.78 4.54
N ASN A 226 -30.41 -3.90 4.97
CA ASN A 226 -30.73 -2.54 5.36
C ASN A 226 -29.95 -1.63 4.41
N ASP A 227 -30.64 -0.82 3.60
CA ASP A 227 -30.12 0.23 2.73
C ASP A 227 -29.42 1.35 3.54
N GLN A 228 -28.53 0.98 4.47
CA GLN A 228 -27.71 1.91 5.20
C GLN A 228 -26.79 2.57 4.20
N GLU A 229 -27.03 3.86 3.95
CA GLU A 229 -26.26 4.73 3.07
C GLU A 229 -24.74 4.55 3.26
N LEU A 230 -24.31 4.37 4.52
CA LEU A 230 -22.93 4.10 4.88
C LEU A 230 -22.34 2.85 4.20
N ASN A 231 -23.09 1.75 4.10
CA ASN A 231 -22.64 0.53 3.43
C ASN A 231 -22.52 0.72 1.91
N LEU A 232 -23.38 1.55 1.32
CA LEU A 232 -23.35 1.91 -0.09
C LEU A 232 -22.17 2.84 -0.41
N LEU A 233 -21.96 3.88 0.40
CA LEU A 233 -20.80 4.78 0.31
C LEU A 233 -19.48 4.01 0.39
N LYS A 234 -19.39 3.11 1.37
CA LYS A 234 -18.25 2.21 1.51
C LYS A 234 -18.01 1.34 0.28
N ARG A 235 -19.09 0.75 -0.26
CA ARG A 235 -19.00 -0.06 -1.49
C ARG A 235 -18.55 0.80 -2.66
N MET A 236 -19.14 1.98 -2.85
CA MET A 236 -18.78 2.94 -3.88
C MET A 236 -17.28 3.26 -3.83
N LYS A 237 -16.73 3.58 -2.65
CA LYS A 237 -15.30 3.87 -2.48
C LYS A 237 -14.39 2.68 -2.81
N PHE A 238 -14.82 1.46 -2.49
CA PHE A 238 -14.10 0.24 -2.87
C PHE A 238 -14.11 0.01 -4.39
N LEU A 239 -15.24 0.28 -5.05
CA LEU A 239 -15.38 0.15 -6.50
C LEU A 239 -14.55 1.22 -7.24
N GLU A 240 -14.51 2.45 -6.72
CA GLU A 240 -13.65 3.52 -7.22
C GLU A 240 -12.18 3.13 -7.13
N LYS A 241 -11.71 2.70 -5.95
CA LYS A 241 -10.33 2.20 -5.79
C LYS A 241 -10.02 1.01 -6.71
N PHE A 242 -10.94 0.08 -6.90
CA PHE A 242 -10.77 -1.02 -7.86
C PHE A 242 -10.49 -0.50 -9.27
N LEU A 243 -11.24 0.48 -9.76
CA LEU A 243 -11.02 1.07 -11.10
C LEU A 243 -9.70 1.85 -11.17
N GLN A 244 -9.38 2.65 -10.14
CA GLN A 244 -8.13 3.42 -10.07
C GLN A 244 -6.89 2.51 -10.12
N TYR A 245 -6.89 1.42 -9.35
CA TYR A 245 -5.81 0.44 -9.39
C TYR A 245 -5.70 -0.26 -10.75
N LEU A 246 -6.82 -0.67 -11.38
CA LEU A 246 -6.78 -1.24 -12.73
C LEU A 246 -6.18 -0.25 -13.74
N PHE A 247 -6.51 1.02 -13.59
CA PHE A 247 -6.04 2.08 -14.48
C PHE A 247 -4.53 2.33 -14.38
N GLN A 248 -3.90 2.06 -13.24
CA GLN A 248 -2.45 2.19 -13.08
C GLN A 248 -1.65 1.20 -13.95
N TYR A 249 -2.24 0.06 -14.32
CA TYR A 249 -1.58 -0.94 -15.14
C TYR A 249 -1.71 -0.60 -16.62
N GLU A 250 -0.59 -0.25 -17.26
CA GLU A 250 -0.58 0.09 -18.69
C GLU A 250 -1.20 -1.01 -19.57
N LEU A 251 -0.92 -2.28 -19.27
CA LEU A 251 -1.49 -3.42 -19.99
C LEU A 251 -3.03 -3.39 -19.98
N ILE A 252 -3.65 -3.07 -18.84
CA ILE A 252 -5.10 -3.03 -18.67
C ILE A 252 -5.71 -1.79 -19.34
N ARG A 253 -4.96 -0.68 -19.43
CA ARG A 253 -5.41 0.52 -20.17
C ARG A 253 -5.63 0.27 -21.67
N TYR A 254 -4.97 -0.73 -22.25
CA TYR A 254 -5.22 -1.16 -23.63
C TYR A 254 -6.28 -2.26 -23.75
N ASP A 255 -6.84 -2.73 -22.64
CA ASP A 255 -7.80 -3.83 -22.65
C ASP A 255 -9.18 -3.36 -23.16
N LYS A 256 -9.69 -4.07 -24.17
CA LYS A 256 -10.97 -3.75 -24.80
C LYS A 256 -12.17 -3.91 -23.86
N TRP A 257 -12.12 -4.83 -22.88
CA TRP A 257 -13.21 -5.05 -21.94
C TRP A 257 -13.25 -3.96 -20.89
N PHE A 258 -12.08 -3.53 -20.42
CA PHE A 258 -11.95 -2.38 -19.55
C PHE A 258 -12.41 -1.09 -20.24
N GLN A 259 -11.99 -0.86 -21.49
CA GLN A 259 -12.48 0.27 -22.26
C GLN A 259 -14.00 0.24 -22.46
N ALA A 260 -14.57 -0.92 -22.85
CA ALA A 260 -16.01 -1.08 -23.00
C ALA A 260 -16.76 -0.82 -21.68
N PHE A 261 -16.19 -1.25 -20.55
CA PHE A 261 -16.70 -0.95 -19.22
C PHE A 261 -16.73 0.55 -18.93
N LEU A 262 -15.75 1.33 -19.38
CA LEU A 262 -15.71 2.78 -19.11
C LEU A 262 -16.48 3.64 -20.12
N SER A 263 -16.69 3.15 -21.34
CA SER A 263 -17.18 3.99 -22.46
C SER A 263 -18.62 3.72 -22.91
N ILE A 264 -19.13 2.50 -22.78
CA ILE A 264 -20.45 2.14 -23.33
C ILE A 264 -21.57 2.68 -22.43
N LYS A 265 -22.35 3.63 -22.94
CA LYS A 265 -23.47 4.25 -22.21
C LYS A 265 -24.72 3.38 -22.19
N GLU A 266 -25.07 2.80 -23.34
CA GLU A 266 -26.31 2.04 -23.51
C GLU A 266 -26.22 0.65 -22.86
N GLU A 267 -27.16 0.33 -21.97
CA GLU A 267 -27.17 -0.94 -21.23
C GLU A 267 -27.30 -2.16 -22.16
N LYS A 268 -28.05 -2.03 -23.26
CA LYS A 268 -28.24 -3.10 -24.24
C LYS A 268 -26.92 -3.47 -24.92
N ASP A 269 -26.16 -2.47 -25.33
CA ASP A 269 -24.87 -2.66 -26.00
C ASP A 269 -23.84 -3.25 -25.02
N PHE A 270 -23.85 -2.77 -23.78
CA PHE A 270 -22.96 -3.30 -22.75
C PHE A 270 -23.27 -4.77 -22.42
N LYS A 271 -24.55 -5.15 -22.36
CA LYS A 271 -24.96 -6.57 -22.22
C LYS A 271 -24.53 -7.43 -23.41
N HIS A 272 -24.56 -6.88 -24.62
CA HIS A 272 -24.05 -7.58 -25.80
C HIS A 272 -22.55 -7.87 -25.66
N ILE A 273 -21.75 -6.88 -25.23
CA ILE A 273 -20.32 -7.07 -24.90
C ILE A 273 -20.15 -8.14 -23.82
N GLN A 274 -20.91 -8.09 -22.72
CA GLN A 274 -20.85 -9.12 -21.68
C GLN A 274 -21.12 -10.52 -22.25
N LYS A 275 -22.08 -10.67 -23.17
CA LYS A 275 -22.36 -11.94 -23.85
C LYS A 275 -21.20 -12.42 -24.72
N LEU A 276 -20.53 -11.52 -25.45
CA LEU A 276 -19.35 -11.89 -26.24
C LEU A 276 -18.21 -12.44 -25.36
N SER A 277 -18.05 -11.89 -24.15
CA SER A 277 -17.02 -12.35 -23.22
C SER A 277 -17.22 -13.78 -22.70
N THR A 278 -18.42 -14.38 -22.82
CA THR A 278 -18.67 -15.75 -22.34
C THR A 278 -17.96 -16.80 -23.20
N GLN A 279 -17.59 -16.45 -24.42
CA GLN A 279 -16.84 -17.32 -25.34
C GLN A 279 -15.34 -17.35 -25.01
N ILE A 280 -14.86 -16.47 -24.12
CA ILE A 280 -13.46 -16.40 -23.73
C ILE A 280 -13.16 -17.49 -22.69
N SER A 281 -12.23 -18.38 -23.07
CA SER A 281 -11.60 -19.34 -22.17
C SER A 281 -10.50 -18.67 -21.34
N ARG A 282 -10.20 -19.28 -20.19
CA ARG A 282 -9.06 -18.87 -19.39
C ARG A 282 -7.77 -19.17 -20.15
N VAL A 283 -6.83 -18.24 -20.14
CA VAL A 283 -5.48 -18.45 -20.69
C VAL A 283 -4.75 -19.46 -19.79
N THR A 284 -4.30 -20.56 -20.39
CA THR A 284 -3.55 -21.63 -19.69
C THR A 284 -2.17 -21.88 -20.27
N LYS A 285 -1.94 -21.48 -21.53
CA LYS A 285 -0.66 -21.65 -22.22
C LYS A 285 0.15 -20.37 -22.20
N LEU A 286 1.48 -20.48 -22.13
CA LEU A 286 2.38 -19.33 -22.02
C LEU A 286 2.38 -18.45 -23.26
N GLU A 287 2.31 -19.04 -24.46
CA GLU A 287 2.28 -18.30 -25.73
C GLU A 287 1.02 -17.42 -25.89
N GLN A 288 -0.03 -17.72 -25.13
CA GLN A 288 -1.29 -16.96 -25.11
C GLN A 288 -1.31 -15.84 -24.06
N ILE A 289 -0.31 -15.78 -23.18
CA ILE A 289 -0.20 -14.69 -22.21
C ILE A 289 0.06 -13.39 -22.95
N ILE A 290 -0.57 -12.30 -22.50
CA ILE A 290 -0.45 -11.00 -23.12
C ILE A 290 0.55 -10.14 -22.35
N SER A 291 1.52 -9.56 -23.06
CA SER A 291 2.46 -8.58 -22.51
C SER A 291 2.61 -7.35 -23.42
N LEU A 292 3.24 -6.29 -22.91
CA LEU A 292 3.40 -5.03 -23.65
C LEU A 292 4.44 -5.09 -24.76
N ASP A 293 5.36 -6.04 -24.70
CA ASP A 293 6.51 -6.20 -25.60
C ASP A 293 6.50 -7.56 -26.34
N GLY A 294 5.54 -8.44 -26.03
CA GLY A 294 5.44 -9.77 -26.63
C GLY A 294 6.35 -10.81 -25.98
N TYR A 295 6.93 -10.50 -24.81
CA TYR A 295 7.75 -11.43 -24.05
C TYR A 295 7.31 -11.51 -22.58
N ILE A 296 7.53 -12.68 -21.96
CA ILE A 296 7.43 -12.90 -20.52
C ILE A 296 8.72 -13.48 -19.98
N GLN A 297 9.01 -13.21 -18.71
CA GLN A 297 10.19 -13.71 -18.02
C GLN A 297 9.86 -15.00 -17.27
N LEU A 298 10.69 -16.01 -17.48
CA LEU A 298 10.68 -17.29 -16.76
C LEU A 298 11.94 -17.34 -15.90
N GLN A 299 11.80 -17.62 -14.60
CA GLN A 299 12.96 -17.62 -13.72
C GLN A 299 12.83 -18.58 -12.53
N LEU A 300 13.88 -19.39 -12.32
CA LEU A 300 14.10 -20.20 -11.12
C LEU A 300 15.52 -19.95 -10.62
N ASN A 301 15.66 -19.51 -9.38
CA ASN A 301 16.95 -19.45 -8.68
C ASN A 301 16.73 -19.36 -7.17
N ASP A 302 17.82 -19.59 -6.42
CA ASP A 302 17.80 -19.62 -4.96
C ASP A 302 17.38 -18.27 -4.35
N ASN A 303 17.86 -17.14 -4.90
CA ASN A 303 17.51 -15.81 -4.39
C ASN A 303 16.00 -15.53 -4.53
N LEU A 304 15.43 -15.86 -5.68
CA LEU A 304 14.01 -15.70 -5.97
C LEU A 304 13.16 -16.63 -5.10
N THR A 305 13.65 -17.84 -4.84
CA THR A 305 13.01 -18.79 -3.93
C THR A 305 12.99 -18.25 -2.50
N THR A 306 14.12 -17.74 -2.02
CA THR A 306 14.23 -17.07 -0.71
C THR A 306 13.27 -15.90 -0.62
N TYR A 307 13.28 -14.99 -1.61
CA TYR A 307 12.33 -13.87 -1.65
C TYR A 307 10.87 -14.36 -1.59
N ASN A 308 10.51 -15.35 -2.39
CA ASN A 308 9.13 -15.84 -2.45
C ASN A 308 8.68 -16.49 -1.13
N ASN A 309 9.61 -17.10 -0.39
CA ASN A 309 9.34 -17.64 0.94
C ASN A 309 9.18 -16.51 1.96
N GLU A 310 10.13 -15.58 2.05
CA GLU A 310 10.09 -14.46 2.98
C GLU A 310 8.90 -13.53 2.74
N SER A 311 8.60 -13.21 1.48
CA SER A 311 7.42 -12.42 1.11
C SER A 311 6.10 -13.09 1.50
N THR A 312 6.03 -14.43 1.52
CA THR A 312 4.84 -15.15 1.99
C THR A 312 4.60 -14.96 3.49
N PHE A 313 5.68 -15.01 4.28
CA PHE A 313 5.61 -14.71 5.72
C PHE A 313 5.26 -13.25 5.96
N LEU A 314 5.90 -12.33 5.24
CA LEU A 314 5.61 -10.89 5.30
C LEU A 314 4.14 -10.59 4.99
N LEU A 315 3.59 -11.12 3.91
CA LEU A 315 2.18 -10.91 3.54
C LEU A 315 1.22 -11.43 4.62
N SER A 316 1.55 -12.54 5.26
CA SER A 316 0.74 -13.07 6.37
C SER A 316 0.78 -12.16 7.59
N SER A 317 1.94 -11.62 7.93
CA SER A 317 2.10 -10.61 8.99
C SER A 317 1.37 -9.31 8.65
N ILE A 318 1.48 -8.81 7.42
CA ILE A 318 0.76 -7.62 6.94
C ILE A 318 -0.74 -7.83 7.04
N GLU A 319 -1.26 -8.99 6.61
CA GLU A 319 -2.69 -9.28 6.67
C GLU A 319 -3.26 -9.15 8.10
N ILE A 320 -2.56 -9.74 9.07
CA ILE A 320 -2.93 -9.72 10.49
C ILE A 320 -2.91 -8.28 11.02
N ASN A 321 -1.84 -7.53 10.72
CA ASN A 321 -1.67 -6.17 11.21
C ASN A 321 -2.66 -5.18 10.57
N TYR A 322 -2.93 -5.27 9.27
CA TYR A 322 -3.98 -4.46 8.63
C TYR A 322 -5.37 -4.78 9.17
N LYS A 323 -5.66 -6.05 9.48
CA LYS A 323 -6.90 -6.43 10.16
C LYS A 323 -6.98 -5.84 11.57
N LYS A 324 -5.88 -5.81 12.32
CA LYS A 324 -5.78 -5.18 13.64
C LYS A 324 -5.99 -3.65 13.54
N LEU A 325 -5.25 -2.95 12.69
CA LEU A 325 -5.41 -1.52 12.44
C LEU A 325 -6.84 -1.15 12.06
N ARG A 326 -7.50 -1.95 11.23
CA ARG A 326 -8.93 -1.78 10.92
C ARG A 326 -9.81 -1.93 12.15
N LYS A 327 -9.54 -2.90 13.03
CA LYS A 327 -10.31 -3.12 14.27
C LYS A 327 -10.13 -1.93 15.21
N ASP A 328 -8.90 -1.48 15.40
CA ASP A 328 -8.58 -0.36 16.29
C ASP A 328 -9.17 0.95 15.74
N SER A 329 -9.14 1.15 14.42
CA SER A 329 -9.85 2.27 13.75
C SER A 329 -11.35 2.26 14.02
N LYS A 330 -11.98 1.07 14.11
CA LYS A 330 -13.41 0.98 14.47
C LYS A 330 -13.65 1.29 15.94
N GLN A 331 -12.73 0.88 16.81
CA GLN A 331 -12.84 1.21 18.23
C GLN A 331 -12.74 2.72 18.42
N LEU A 332 -11.79 3.37 17.77
CA LEU A 332 -11.62 4.82 17.81
C LEU A 332 -12.88 5.58 17.35
N ILE A 333 -13.61 5.08 16.35
CA ILE A 333 -14.92 5.62 15.92
C ILE A 333 -15.94 5.57 17.07
N LEU A 334 -16.01 4.44 17.80
CA LEU A 334 -16.91 4.28 18.94
C LEU A 334 -16.50 5.18 20.12
N ASP A 335 -15.20 5.34 20.34
CA ASP A 335 -14.67 6.17 21.40
C ASP A 335 -14.99 7.65 21.15
N PHE A 336 -14.85 8.13 19.90
CA PHE A 336 -15.27 9.48 19.51
C PHE A 336 -16.78 9.68 19.65
N ASP A 337 -17.58 8.69 19.28
CA ASP A 337 -19.04 8.74 19.46
C ASP A 337 -19.42 8.87 20.94
N GLN A 338 -18.89 7.99 21.80
CA GLN A 338 -19.12 8.03 23.24
C GLN A 338 -18.67 9.35 23.87
N LEU A 339 -17.50 9.86 23.47
CA LEU A 339 -16.99 11.13 23.97
C LEU A 339 -17.89 12.29 23.54
N SER A 340 -18.30 12.34 22.26
CA SER A 340 -19.21 13.38 21.77
C SER A 340 -20.56 13.36 22.50
N ASN A 341 -21.13 12.18 22.73
CA ASN A 341 -22.37 12.00 23.49
C ASN A 341 -22.26 12.52 24.92
N THR A 342 -21.12 12.25 25.58
CA THR A 342 -20.85 12.76 26.93
C THR A 342 -20.85 14.29 26.96
N ILE A 343 -20.21 14.91 25.97
CA ILE A 343 -20.12 16.37 25.86
C ILE A 343 -21.47 17.01 25.52
N TYR A 344 -22.26 16.40 24.64
CA TYR A 344 -23.63 16.86 24.37
C TYR A 344 -24.51 16.79 25.63
N ASN A 345 -24.37 15.74 26.44
CA ASN A 345 -25.10 15.64 27.72
C ASN A 345 -24.72 16.78 28.67
N MET A 346 -23.45 17.16 28.75
CA MET A 346 -23.03 18.35 29.52
C MET A 346 -23.67 19.63 28.99
N GLY A 347 -23.76 19.80 27.66
CA GLY A 347 -24.46 20.94 27.05
C GLY A 347 -25.95 20.96 27.38
N LYS A 348 -26.60 19.79 27.35
CA LYS A 348 -28.00 19.63 27.77
C LYS A 348 -28.21 20.06 29.23
N THR A 349 -27.32 19.68 30.15
CA THR A 349 -27.37 20.16 31.54
C THR A 349 -27.24 21.68 31.63
N CYS A 350 -26.40 22.31 30.81
CA CYS A 350 -26.32 23.78 30.74
C CYS A 350 -27.63 24.41 30.24
N THR A 351 -28.34 23.74 29.33
CA THR A 351 -29.66 24.16 28.85
C THR A 351 -30.70 24.09 29.97
N GLU A 352 -30.68 23.05 30.80
CA GLU A 352 -31.56 22.92 31.98
C GLU A 352 -31.29 24.04 33.00
N LEU A 353 -30.01 24.35 33.27
CA LEU A 353 -29.63 25.48 34.13
C LEU A 353 -30.13 26.83 33.59
N TYR A 354 -30.04 27.05 32.27
CA TYR A 354 -30.63 28.21 31.61
C TYR A 354 -32.16 28.27 31.79
N GLN A 355 -32.87 27.14 31.66
CA GLN A 355 -34.31 27.11 31.83
C GLN A 355 -34.74 27.50 33.26
N PHE A 356 -34.03 27.01 34.28
CA PHE A 356 -34.32 27.37 35.67
C PHE A 356 -34.07 28.85 35.96
N SER A 357 -32.92 29.38 35.51
CA SER A 357 -32.55 30.79 35.71
C SER A 357 -33.48 31.75 34.94
N ASN A 358 -33.84 31.42 33.71
CA ASN A 358 -34.81 32.18 32.92
C ASN A 358 -36.20 32.18 33.57
N LYS A 359 -36.69 31.03 34.03
CA LYS A 359 -37.99 30.92 34.74
C LYS A 359 -38.01 31.78 35.99
N PHE A 360 -36.93 31.77 36.78
CA PHE A 360 -36.77 32.64 37.93
C PHE A 360 -36.81 34.12 37.53
N ASN A 361 -36.01 34.52 36.52
CA ASN A 361 -35.98 35.90 36.00
C ASN A 361 -37.32 36.40 35.44
N GLN A 362 -38.18 35.50 34.96
CA GLN A 362 -39.53 35.81 34.49
C GLN A 362 -40.54 35.98 35.64
N SER A 363 -40.30 35.33 36.77
CA SER A 363 -41.24 35.29 37.91
C SER A 363 -41.06 36.46 38.89
N ILE A 364 -40.03 37.30 38.69
CA ILE A 364 -39.70 38.44 39.55
C ILE A 364 -39.64 39.75 38.77
N SER A 365 -39.96 40.86 39.43
CA SER A 365 -39.91 42.22 38.86
C SER A 365 -38.57 42.92 39.09
N GLN A 366 -37.85 42.58 40.17
CA GLN A 366 -36.56 43.17 40.55
C GLN A 366 -35.54 42.06 40.89
N GLY A 367 -34.24 42.35 40.78
CA GLY A 367 -33.17 41.41 41.15
C GLY A 367 -32.87 40.32 40.12
N LYS A 368 -33.13 40.55 38.82
CA LYS A 368 -32.86 39.58 37.76
C LYS A 368 -31.36 39.32 37.56
N PHE A 369 -31.02 38.07 37.23
CA PHE A 369 -29.65 37.62 36.97
C PHE A 369 -29.39 37.34 35.48
N SER A 370 -29.62 38.32 34.60
CA SER A 370 -29.51 38.10 33.14
C SER A 370 -28.12 37.65 32.67
N LYS A 371 -27.05 37.98 33.40
CA LYS A 371 -25.68 37.48 33.09
C LYS A 371 -25.55 35.98 33.32
N LEU A 372 -26.31 35.41 34.27
CA LEU A 372 -26.31 33.98 34.56
C LEU A 372 -26.94 33.20 33.39
N ASP A 373 -28.00 33.74 32.79
CA ASP A 373 -28.62 33.18 31.58
C ASP A 373 -27.61 33.14 30.42
N ILE A 374 -26.90 34.25 30.18
CA ILE A 374 -25.89 34.35 29.12
C ILE A 374 -24.71 33.41 29.38
N LEU A 375 -24.31 33.21 30.64
CA LEU A 375 -23.28 32.25 31.03
C LEU A 375 -23.66 30.83 30.63
N TYR A 376 -24.85 30.37 31.02
CA TYR A 376 -25.32 29.02 30.70
C TYR A 376 -25.49 28.79 29.19
N ILE A 377 -25.99 29.80 28.46
CA ILE A 377 -26.06 29.75 26.99
C ILE A 377 -24.64 29.63 26.39
N SER A 378 -23.68 30.42 26.88
CA SER A 378 -22.30 30.40 26.39
C SER A 378 -21.62 29.05 26.65
N MET A 379 -21.85 28.47 27.84
CA MET A 379 -21.37 27.12 28.18
C MET A 379 -21.96 26.05 27.28
N ASN A 380 -23.29 26.07 27.07
CA ASN A 380 -23.96 25.12 26.17
C ASN A 380 -23.40 25.21 24.74
N ASN A 381 -23.33 26.42 24.19
CA ASN A 381 -22.85 26.63 22.82
C ASN A 381 -21.41 26.13 22.64
N MET A 382 -20.54 26.39 23.62
CA MET A 382 -19.17 25.88 23.61
C MET A 382 -19.13 24.35 23.56
N LEU A 383 -19.89 23.68 24.44
CA LEU A 383 -19.93 22.22 24.55
C LEU A 383 -20.52 21.57 23.28
N VAL A 384 -21.63 22.10 22.76
CA VAL A 384 -22.25 21.59 21.53
C VAL A 384 -21.30 21.70 20.34
N GLN A 385 -20.59 22.81 20.18
CA GLN A 385 -19.62 22.98 19.09
C GLN A 385 -18.43 22.03 19.24
N TRP A 386 -17.97 21.76 20.45
CA TRP A 386 -16.95 20.75 20.71
C TRP A 386 -17.42 19.34 20.39
N GLY A 387 -18.65 18.99 20.80
CA GLY A 387 -19.29 17.72 20.42
C GLY A 387 -19.35 17.56 18.90
N ASN A 388 -19.77 18.60 18.17
CA ASN A 388 -19.85 18.57 16.70
C ASN A 388 -18.49 18.30 16.04
N ASN A 389 -17.42 18.91 16.58
CA ASN A 389 -16.06 18.71 16.10
C ASN A 389 -15.60 17.25 16.29
N LEU A 390 -15.91 16.64 17.45
CA LEU A 390 -15.64 15.22 17.68
C LEU A 390 -16.49 14.32 16.79
N THR A 391 -17.75 14.65 16.53
CA THR A 391 -18.58 13.90 15.58
C THR A 391 -18.01 13.98 14.16
N ALA A 392 -17.39 15.10 13.77
CA ALA A 392 -16.70 15.22 12.48
C ALA A 392 -15.46 14.30 12.38
N GLN A 393 -14.75 14.07 13.49
CA GLN A 393 -13.63 13.12 13.56
C GLN A 393 -14.04 11.69 13.22
N ILE A 394 -15.25 11.28 13.63
CA ILE A 394 -15.82 9.95 13.34
C ILE A 394 -15.76 9.66 11.84
N LYS A 395 -16.19 10.62 11.01
CA LYS A 395 -16.21 10.47 9.54
C LYS A 395 -14.79 10.36 8.97
N ILE A 396 -13.85 11.19 9.45
CA ILE A 396 -12.46 11.15 9.00
C ILE A 396 -11.82 9.80 9.32
N VAL A 397 -11.91 9.33 10.57
CA VAL A 397 -11.36 8.03 10.96
C VAL A 397 -12.01 6.89 10.17
N GLN A 398 -13.31 6.99 9.93
CA GLN A 398 -14.05 5.99 9.17
C GLN A 398 -13.56 5.86 7.71
N GLU A 399 -13.43 6.98 7.01
CA GLU A 399 -13.05 7.00 5.59
C GLU A 399 -11.55 6.85 5.38
N GLU A 400 -10.74 7.53 6.20
CA GLU A 400 -9.30 7.63 6.01
C GLU A 400 -8.52 6.48 6.66
N LEU A 401 -9.06 5.84 7.71
CA LEU A 401 -8.40 4.71 8.38
C LEU A 401 -9.19 3.41 8.22
N CYS A 402 -10.43 3.35 8.70
CA CYS A 402 -11.18 2.08 8.76
C CYS A 402 -11.49 1.50 7.38
N PHE A 403 -11.93 2.32 6.43
CA PHE A 403 -12.20 1.86 5.06
C PHE A 403 -10.91 1.57 4.30
N PHE A 404 -9.88 2.38 4.51
CA PHE A 404 -8.55 2.22 3.94
C PHE A 404 -7.93 0.87 4.32
N PHE A 405 -7.74 0.60 5.61
CA PHE A 405 -7.18 -0.68 6.07
C PHE A 405 -8.07 -1.88 5.76
N LYS A 406 -9.38 -1.68 5.60
CA LYS A 406 -10.24 -2.75 5.07
C LYS A 406 -9.89 -3.11 3.62
N PHE A 407 -9.64 -2.11 2.78
CA PHE A 407 -9.30 -2.35 1.37
C PHE A 407 -7.95 -3.04 1.28
N HIS A 408 -6.93 -2.53 1.94
CA HIS A 408 -5.60 -3.13 1.94
C HIS A 408 -5.57 -4.51 2.60
N HIS A 409 -6.32 -4.76 3.68
CA HIS A 409 -6.47 -6.13 4.18
C HIS A 409 -7.06 -7.08 3.13
N HIS A 410 -8.02 -6.62 2.33
CA HIS A 410 -8.57 -7.43 1.23
C HIS A 410 -7.60 -7.56 0.04
N SER A 411 -6.71 -6.58 -0.20
CA SER A 411 -5.75 -6.63 -1.31
C SER A 411 -4.76 -7.77 -1.12
N ILE A 412 -4.35 -8.05 0.12
CA ILE A 412 -3.46 -9.18 0.46
C ILE A 412 -4.03 -10.53 0.01
N ASN A 413 -5.34 -10.74 0.11
CA ASN A 413 -5.96 -11.98 -0.39
C ASN A 413 -5.75 -12.17 -1.89
N SER A 414 -5.71 -11.08 -2.66
CA SER A 414 -5.48 -11.16 -4.11
C SER A 414 -4.00 -11.46 -4.42
N LEU A 415 -3.07 -11.02 -3.56
CA LEU A 415 -1.65 -11.36 -3.67
C LEU A 415 -1.38 -12.83 -3.30
N LYS A 416 -2.09 -13.37 -2.30
CA LYS A 416 -1.96 -14.78 -1.90
C LYS A 416 -2.36 -15.77 -2.99
N GLU A 417 -3.16 -15.35 -3.98
CA GLU A 417 -3.45 -16.19 -5.14
C GLU A 417 -2.20 -16.47 -6.00
N PHE A 418 -1.19 -15.59 -6.01
CA PHE A 418 0.07 -15.86 -6.72
C PHE A 418 0.89 -16.96 -6.06
N ILE A 419 0.92 -16.98 -4.73
CA ILE A 419 1.56 -18.05 -3.96
C ILE A 419 0.90 -19.39 -4.32
N LYS A 420 -0.44 -19.43 -4.32
CA LYS A 420 -1.22 -20.62 -4.69
C LYS A 420 -1.00 -21.05 -6.15
N GLN A 421 -0.94 -20.11 -7.09
CA GLN A 421 -0.68 -20.41 -8.50
C GLN A 421 0.70 -21.02 -8.69
N LYS A 422 1.73 -20.43 -8.08
CA LYS A 422 3.09 -20.98 -8.08
C LYS A 422 3.13 -22.37 -7.46
N GLU A 423 2.54 -22.56 -6.28
CA GLU A 423 2.51 -23.86 -5.59
C GLU A 423 1.83 -24.95 -6.43
N ASN A 424 0.71 -24.63 -7.07
CA ASN A 424 0.03 -25.58 -7.96
C ASN A 424 0.91 -25.96 -9.15
N ALA A 425 1.49 -24.97 -9.84
CA ALA A 425 2.38 -25.20 -10.98
C ALA A 425 3.62 -26.01 -10.59
N HIS A 426 4.22 -25.71 -9.43
CA HIS A 426 5.34 -26.45 -8.89
C HIS A 426 4.98 -27.91 -8.60
N GLN A 427 3.84 -28.14 -7.94
CA GLN A 427 3.37 -29.50 -7.63
C GLN A 427 3.06 -30.31 -8.90
N GLU A 428 2.46 -29.70 -9.92
CA GLU A 428 2.19 -30.36 -11.20
C GLU A 428 3.49 -30.75 -11.91
N TYR A 429 4.45 -29.83 -11.97
CA TYR A 429 5.77 -30.08 -12.55
C TYR A 429 6.52 -31.21 -11.82
N GLU A 430 6.67 -31.12 -10.49
CA GLU A 430 7.42 -32.10 -9.70
C GLU A 430 6.80 -33.51 -9.76
N LYS A 431 5.46 -33.60 -9.72
CA LYS A 431 4.75 -34.88 -9.88
C LYS A 431 4.99 -35.48 -11.26
N PHE A 432 4.99 -34.66 -12.31
CA PHE A 432 5.22 -35.13 -13.67
C PHE A 432 6.69 -35.54 -13.88
N LYS A 433 7.64 -34.70 -13.49
CA LYS A 433 9.09 -34.94 -13.52
C LYS A 433 9.43 -36.28 -12.85
N SER A 434 8.99 -36.48 -11.61
CA SER A 434 9.26 -37.71 -10.85
C SER A 434 8.72 -38.97 -11.55
N ARG A 435 7.51 -38.90 -12.14
CA ARG A 435 6.92 -40.02 -12.88
C ARG A 435 7.68 -40.32 -14.16
N LEU A 436 8.06 -39.29 -14.91
CA LEU A 436 8.81 -39.44 -16.16
C LEU A 436 10.21 -40.00 -15.89
N GLU A 437 10.92 -39.52 -14.86
CA GLU A 437 12.21 -40.06 -14.45
C GLU A 437 12.12 -41.55 -14.10
N LEU A 438 11.11 -41.97 -13.33
CA LEU A 438 10.88 -43.38 -13.03
C LEU A 438 10.60 -44.22 -14.30
N LYS A 439 9.83 -43.67 -15.25
CA LYS A 439 9.53 -44.34 -16.53
C LYS A 439 10.79 -44.48 -17.37
N LYS A 440 11.57 -43.40 -17.54
CA LYS A 440 12.86 -43.39 -18.26
C LYS A 440 13.86 -44.35 -17.62
N ASN A 441 13.97 -44.37 -16.29
CA ASN A 441 14.84 -45.30 -15.57
C ASN A 441 14.48 -46.77 -15.84
N LYS A 442 13.19 -47.11 -15.82
CA LYS A 442 12.73 -48.48 -16.14
C LYS A 442 13.06 -48.88 -17.58
N LEU A 443 12.78 -47.99 -18.54
CA LEU A 443 13.05 -48.24 -19.96
C LEU A 443 14.56 -48.36 -20.26
N PHE A 444 15.38 -47.57 -19.59
CA PHE A 444 16.83 -47.64 -19.69
C PHE A 444 17.35 -48.98 -19.15
N THR A 445 16.94 -49.39 -17.96
CA THR A 445 17.36 -50.68 -17.38
C THR A 445 16.94 -51.88 -18.22
N GLN A 446 15.78 -51.82 -18.85
CA GLN A 446 15.26 -52.89 -19.72
C GLN A 446 15.92 -52.93 -21.10
N GLN A 447 16.62 -51.86 -21.51
CA GLN A 447 17.15 -51.67 -22.87
C GLN A 447 16.10 -51.92 -23.98
N ASP A 448 14.82 -51.63 -23.70
CA ASP A 448 13.74 -51.79 -24.67
C ASP A 448 13.64 -50.56 -25.58
N PHE A 449 14.56 -50.48 -26.55
CA PHE A 449 14.69 -49.32 -27.47
C PHE A 449 13.42 -49.04 -28.27
N ASN A 450 12.57 -50.04 -28.51
CA ASN A 450 11.31 -49.87 -29.24
C ASN A 450 10.30 -49.01 -28.47
N ARG A 451 10.38 -48.99 -27.14
CA ARG A 451 9.50 -48.20 -26.26
C ARG A 451 10.07 -46.82 -25.92
N TRP A 452 11.22 -46.45 -26.48
CA TRP A 452 11.81 -45.13 -26.23
C TRP A 452 11.14 -44.02 -27.05
N GLU A 453 10.26 -44.39 -28.00
CA GLU A 453 9.48 -43.45 -28.83
C GLU A 453 10.36 -42.47 -29.63
N ILE A 454 11.57 -42.91 -30.01
CA ILE A 454 12.52 -42.16 -30.84
C ILE A 454 12.64 -42.77 -32.25
N PRO A 455 12.97 -41.98 -33.29
CA PRO A 455 13.16 -42.49 -34.64
C PRO A 455 14.24 -43.58 -34.71
N SER A 456 14.02 -44.61 -35.54
CA SER A 456 14.96 -45.74 -35.69
C SER A 456 16.38 -45.32 -36.10
N ILE A 457 16.51 -44.20 -36.82
CA ILE A 457 17.80 -43.61 -37.20
C ILE A 457 18.58 -43.16 -35.96
N GLN A 458 17.93 -42.56 -34.96
CA GLN A 458 18.58 -42.14 -33.72
C GLN A 458 19.00 -43.35 -32.87
N ILE A 459 18.18 -44.40 -32.82
CA ILE A 459 18.55 -45.66 -32.14
C ILE A 459 19.83 -46.24 -32.77
N LYS A 460 19.87 -46.29 -34.11
CA LYS A 460 21.05 -46.77 -34.84
C LYS A 460 22.28 -45.91 -34.56
N ALA A 461 22.15 -44.57 -34.58
CA ALA A 461 23.25 -43.67 -34.25
C ALA A 461 23.79 -43.87 -32.81
N LEU A 462 22.92 -44.12 -31.83
CA LEU A 462 23.32 -44.42 -30.45
C LEU A 462 24.07 -45.74 -30.33
N LEU A 463 23.65 -46.77 -31.09
CA LEU A 463 24.30 -48.07 -31.15
C LEU A 463 25.68 -47.95 -31.82
N ASP A 464 25.74 -47.33 -33.00
CA ASP A 464 26.97 -47.13 -33.79
C ASP A 464 28.01 -46.31 -33.01
N SER A 465 27.55 -45.40 -32.13
CA SER A 465 28.41 -44.55 -31.29
C SER A 465 28.73 -45.14 -29.90
N ASN A 466 28.29 -46.37 -29.59
CA ASN A 466 28.43 -46.99 -28.25
C ASN A 466 27.86 -46.15 -27.08
N LEU A 467 26.87 -45.29 -27.34
CA LEU A 467 26.28 -44.39 -26.33
C LEU A 467 25.08 -45.01 -25.59
N THR A 468 24.69 -46.24 -25.93
CA THR A 468 23.52 -46.91 -25.34
C THR A 468 23.62 -47.16 -23.84
N GLN A 469 24.83 -47.16 -23.27
CA GLN A 469 25.08 -47.26 -21.82
C GLN A 469 25.20 -45.90 -21.13
N ASN A 470 25.27 -44.80 -21.88
CA ASN A 470 25.32 -43.47 -21.30
C ASN A 470 23.90 -43.07 -20.86
N ARG A 471 23.67 -43.13 -19.55
CA ARG A 471 22.37 -42.85 -18.94
C ARG A 471 21.86 -41.44 -19.27
N GLU A 472 22.72 -40.43 -19.20
CA GLU A 472 22.32 -39.03 -19.42
C GLU A 472 21.88 -38.82 -20.87
N VAL A 473 22.68 -39.28 -21.83
CA VAL A 473 22.37 -39.18 -23.26
C VAL A 473 21.08 -39.93 -23.60
N CYS A 474 20.94 -41.17 -23.12
CA CYS A 474 19.76 -41.98 -23.36
C CYS A 474 18.50 -41.35 -22.73
N GLN A 475 18.59 -40.80 -21.52
CA GLN A 475 17.46 -40.14 -20.87
C GLN A 475 17.07 -38.82 -21.53
N ALA A 476 18.03 -38.09 -22.11
CA ALA A 476 17.75 -36.85 -22.84
C ALA A 476 16.92 -37.08 -24.11
N VAL A 477 17.13 -38.22 -24.79
CA VAL A 477 16.42 -38.53 -26.05
C VAL A 477 15.14 -39.33 -25.85
N MET A 478 15.04 -40.16 -24.81
CA MET A 478 13.86 -40.98 -24.53
C MET A 478 12.58 -40.16 -24.36
N LEU A 479 11.47 -40.68 -24.89
CA LEU A 479 10.11 -40.17 -24.68
C LEU A 479 10.03 -38.67 -25.02
N PRO A 480 10.31 -38.28 -26.28
CA PRO A 480 10.46 -36.88 -26.67
C PRO A 480 9.20 -36.04 -26.42
N GLN A 481 8.01 -36.63 -26.60
CA GLN A 481 6.74 -35.94 -26.35
C GLN A 481 6.54 -35.63 -24.85
N GLU A 482 6.72 -36.61 -23.98
CA GLU A 482 6.62 -36.41 -22.53
C GLU A 482 7.73 -35.50 -22.00
N THR A 483 8.93 -35.56 -22.59
CA THR A 483 10.05 -34.67 -22.24
C THR A 483 9.73 -33.21 -22.61
N THR A 484 9.10 -32.98 -23.76
CA THR A 484 8.61 -31.66 -24.16
C THR A 484 7.56 -31.14 -23.19
N LEU A 485 6.61 -32.00 -22.79
CA LEU A 485 5.58 -31.65 -21.81
C LEU A 485 6.17 -31.33 -20.42
N GLN A 486 7.19 -32.08 -19.97
CA GLN A 486 7.90 -31.76 -18.73
C GLN A 486 8.51 -30.35 -18.79
N GLU A 487 9.13 -30.00 -19.92
CA GLU A 487 9.72 -28.68 -20.14
C GLU A 487 8.66 -27.57 -20.19
N GLU A 488 7.50 -27.81 -20.81
CA GLU A 488 6.36 -26.89 -20.76
C GLU A 488 5.88 -26.65 -19.32
N LEU A 489 5.75 -27.71 -18.51
CA LEU A 489 5.38 -27.58 -17.09
C LEU A 489 6.45 -26.84 -16.27
N LYS A 490 7.75 -27.10 -16.53
CA LYS A 490 8.87 -26.35 -15.92
C LYS A 490 8.75 -24.86 -16.24
N ASN A 491 8.45 -24.53 -17.49
CA ASN A 491 8.26 -23.16 -17.95
C ASN A 491 7.06 -22.48 -17.28
N ILE A 492 5.93 -23.18 -17.12
CA ILE A 492 4.75 -22.64 -16.40
C ILE A 492 5.08 -22.38 -14.93
N PHE A 493 5.80 -23.30 -14.28
CA PHE A 493 6.28 -23.08 -12.91
C PHE A 493 7.22 -21.87 -12.82
N ALA A 494 8.22 -21.80 -13.70
CA ALA A 494 9.17 -20.69 -13.76
C ALA A 494 8.49 -19.32 -14.02
N PHE A 495 7.43 -19.30 -14.82
CA PHE A 495 6.58 -18.12 -15.02
C PHE A 495 5.94 -17.68 -13.70
N TYR A 496 5.16 -18.56 -13.04
CA TYR A 496 4.47 -18.18 -11.81
C TYR A 496 5.42 -17.90 -10.63
N ASN A 497 6.60 -18.52 -10.62
CA ASN A 497 7.65 -18.23 -9.64
C ASN A 497 8.17 -16.79 -9.78
N TYR A 498 8.45 -16.36 -11.01
CA TYR A 498 8.83 -14.97 -11.28
C TYR A 498 7.66 -14.00 -11.05
N GLN A 499 6.45 -14.40 -11.43
CA GLN A 499 5.28 -13.54 -11.33
C GLN A 499 4.87 -13.25 -9.88
N GLN A 500 5.02 -14.21 -8.96
CA GLN A 500 4.86 -13.96 -7.53
C GLN A 500 5.78 -12.81 -7.08
N PHE A 501 7.07 -12.89 -7.42
CA PHE A 501 8.04 -11.85 -7.07
C PHE A 501 7.69 -10.50 -7.70
N SER A 502 7.44 -10.48 -9.00
CA SER A 502 7.17 -9.22 -9.73
C SER A 502 5.93 -8.52 -9.18
N GLU A 503 4.81 -9.24 -9.03
CA GLU A 503 3.55 -8.61 -8.62
C GLU A 503 3.53 -8.25 -7.13
N ILE A 504 4.17 -9.04 -6.25
CA ILE A 504 4.28 -8.69 -4.83
C ILE A 504 5.20 -7.48 -4.66
N SER A 505 6.38 -7.46 -5.31
CA SER A 505 7.31 -6.33 -5.22
C SER A 505 6.65 -5.04 -5.70
N ASN A 506 6.07 -5.07 -6.90
CA ASN A 506 5.37 -3.93 -7.46
C ASN A 506 4.21 -3.47 -6.57
N HIS A 507 3.46 -4.40 -5.94
CA HIS A 507 2.39 -4.02 -5.03
C HIS A 507 2.92 -3.32 -3.78
N LEU A 508 3.98 -3.84 -3.17
CA LEU A 508 4.57 -3.27 -1.96
C LEU A 508 5.20 -1.91 -2.23
N GLU A 509 5.89 -1.73 -3.36
CA GLU A 509 6.43 -0.44 -3.79
C GLU A 509 5.31 0.59 -4.00
N ASN A 510 4.26 0.23 -4.75
CA ASN A 510 3.11 1.12 -4.96
C ASN A 510 2.36 1.44 -3.66
N THR A 511 2.37 0.50 -2.69
CA THR A 511 1.75 0.71 -1.38
C THR A 511 2.41 1.86 -0.62
N VAL A 512 3.74 2.05 -0.77
CA VAL A 512 4.45 3.18 -0.13
C VAL A 512 3.86 4.52 -0.59
N SER A 513 3.68 4.71 -1.90
CA SER A 513 3.10 5.93 -2.45
C SER A 513 1.64 6.13 -2.03
N ASP A 514 0.79 5.10 -2.14
CA ASP A 514 -0.64 5.19 -1.76
C ASP A 514 -0.78 5.50 -0.26
N PHE A 515 0.04 4.90 0.61
CA PHE A 515 0.02 5.19 2.04
C PHE A 515 0.51 6.62 2.33
N SER A 516 1.60 7.05 1.71
CA SER A 516 2.14 8.40 1.91
C SER A 516 1.10 9.47 1.55
N GLU A 517 0.53 9.41 0.35
CA GLU A 517 -0.52 10.33 -0.09
C GLU A 517 -1.74 10.31 0.83
N LYS A 518 -2.16 9.11 1.25
CA LYS A 518 -3.29 8.94 2.16
C LYS A 518 -3.05 9.59 3.53
N PHE A 519 -1.88 9.37 4.11
CA PHE A 519 -1.57 9.91 5.44
C PHE A 519 -1.27 11.41 5.41
N ILE A 520 -0.72 11.95 4.32
CA ILE A 520 -0.65 13.40 4.10
C ILE A 520 -2.06 14.00 4.11
N LYS A 521 -3.01 13.41 3.37
CA LYS A 521 -4.42 13.84 3.39
C LYS A 521 -5.03 13.76 4.78
N PHE A 522 -4.80 12.65 5.50
CA PHE A 522 -5.28 12.48 6.88
C PHE A 522 -4.74 13.56 7.81
N CYS A 523 -3.44 13.84 7.78
CA CYS A 523 -2.81 14.91 8.57
C CYS A 523 -3.42 16.28 8.27
N ASN A 524 -3.66 16.60 6.99
CA ASN A 524 -4.30 17.86 6.60
C ASN A 524 -5.75 17.98 7.12
N LEU A 525 -6.50 16.88 7.09
CA LEU A 525 -7.85 16.84 7.65
C LEU A 525 -7.85 17.00 9.18
N GLN A 526 -6.90 16.37 9.87
CA GLN A 526 -6.72 16.51 11.32
C GLN A 526 -6.36 17.94 11.70
N LYS A 527 -5.41 18.55 10.99
CA LYS A 527 -5.03 19.96 11.17
C LYS A 527 -6.24 20.87 11.05
N LYS A 528 -7.04 20.70 9.99
CA LYS A 528 -8.26 21.48 9.78
C LYS A 528 -9.24 21.36 10.95
N ILE A 529 -9.48 20.15 11.46
CA ILE A 529 -10.38 19.96 12.61
C ILE A 529 -9.84 20.64 13.87
N ILE A 530 -8.54 20.55 14.12
CA ILE A 530 -7.90 21.21 15.27
C ILE A 530 -8.01 22.73 15.16
N ASP A 531 -7.79 23.30 13.96
CA ASP A 531 -7.94 24.73 13.70
C ASP A 531 -9.38 25.21 13.94
N GLU A 532 -10.37 24.43 13.49
CA GLU A 532 -11.79 24.69 13.76
C GLU A 532 -12.08 24.68 15.27
N GLN A 533 -11.55 23.69 16.01
CA GLN A 533 -11.73 23.60 17.45
C GLN A 533 -11.06 24.76 18.20
N LYS A 534 -9.86 25.16 17.78
CA LYS A 534 -9.15 26.32 18.31
C LYS A 534 -10.00 27.59 18.17
N LEU A 535 -10.63 27.79 17.01
CA LEU A 535 -11.52 28.93 16.80
C LEU A 535 -12.74 28.91 17.74
N VAL A 536 -13.31 27.73 17.99
CA VAL A 536 -14.39 27.57 18.99
C VAL A 536 -13.90 27.99 20.38
N TRP A 537 -12.71 27.57 20.78
CA TRP A 537 -12.11 27.94 22.07
C TRP A 537 -11.83 29.43 22.22
N GLU A 538 -11.25 30.07 21.21
CA GLU A 538 -11.00 31.52 21.23
C GLU A 538 -12.31 32.32 21.32
N LYS A 539 -13.35 31.93 20.56
CA LYS A 539 -14.67 32.57 20.64
C LYS A 539 -15.28 32.41 22.02
N SER A 540 -15.23 31.21 22.59
CA SER A 540 -15.75 30.93 23.93
C SER A 540 -15.01 31.74 25.01
N LYS A 541 -13.68 31.83 24.92
CA LYS A 541 -12.86 32.65 25.81
C LYS A 541 -13.26 34.12 25.76
N ILE A 542 -13.50 34.68 24.58
CA ILE A 542 -14.01 36.06 24.42
C ILE A 542 -15.38 36.21 25.10
N ASN A 543 -16.30 35.27 24.86
CA ASN A 543 -17.65 35.32 25.47
C ASN A 543 -17.58 35.31 27.00
N PHE A 544 -16.77 34.44 27.60
CA PHE A 544 -16.61 34.39 29.06
C PHE A 544 -15.88 35.63 29.61
N ASN A 545 -14.89 36.16 28.91
CA ASN A 545 -14.21 37.40 29.30
C ASN A 545 -15.17 38.61 29.31
N ASN A 546 -16.08 38.68 28.33
CA ASN A 546 -17.09 39.74 28.27
C ASN A 546 -18.11 39.63 29.42
N LEU A 547 -18.35 38.42 29.94
CA LEU A 547 -19.16 38.22 31.14
C LEU A 547 -18.42 38.63 32.41
N HIS A 548 -17.11 38.36 32.47
CA HIS A 548 -16.27 38.62 33.63
C HIS A 548 -15.92 40.10 33.80
N LYS A 549 -15.58 40.81 32.72
CA LYS A 549 -15.26 42.23 32.79
C LYS A 549 -16.54 43.03 33.08
N GLN A 550 -16.62 43.61 34.28
CA GLN A 550 -17.56 44.68 34.59
C GLN A 550 -17.49 45.75 33.49
N GLN A 551 -18.62 46.37 33.15
CA GLN A 551 -18.63 47.65 32.45
C GLN A 551 -17.78 48.65 33.26
N GLN A 552 -16.48 48.75 32.96
CA GLN A 552 -15.66 49.93 33.29
C GLN A 552 -15.88 51.04 32.25
N ILE A 553 -16.96 50.95 31.46
CA ILE A 553 -17.40 51.99 30.53
C ILE A 553 -18.71 52.54 31.09
N LEU A 554 -18.61 53.33 32.16
CA LEU A 554 -19.54 54.43 32.52
C LEU A 554 -19.10 55.24 33.75
N LEU A 555 -17.79 55.27 34.06
CA LEU A 555 -17.20 56.28 34.96
C LEU A 555 -15.94 56.87 34.32
N LYS A 556 -16.10 57.50 33.15
CA LYS A 556 -15.25 58.62 32.75
C LYS A 556 -16.11 59.88 32.76
N LYS A 557 -15.87 60.70 33.81
CA LYS A 557 -15.96 62.17 33.90
C LYS A 557 -16.84 62.82 32.82
N THR A 558 -17.97 63.44 33.16
CA THR A 558 -18.13 64.60 34.05
C THR A 558 -19.56 64.71 34.56
#